data_AF-A0A7X1TYY7-F1
#
_entry.id   AF-A0A7X1TYY7-F1
#
_cell.length_a   1.000
_cell.length_b   1.000
_cell.length_c   1.000
_cell.angle_alpha   90.00
_cell.angle_beta   90.00
_cell.angle_gamma   90.00
#
_symmetry.space_group_name_H-M   'P 1'
#
loop_
_entity.id
_entity.type
_entity.pdbx_description
1 polymer ?
#
loop_
_entity_poly.entity_id
_entity_poly.type
_entity_poly.pdbx_seq_one_letter_code
_entity_poly.pdbx_strand_id
1 'polypeptide(L)'
;MPLIAMTREMGSLGKDVAKGAADALGVPVLHHEIIEPLADKMRLRKSHVIKLLEGQPSFFERLTADHTSLCIYTADETFSLASKDSGAILRSWGAANLLRPVSHVVCVRVCAPKPLRIERMQARMKTSDESLVRREVESNDEAHAAIVRRHFGVDWWDAEQYDLVLNTERVSIDECVDTVLRHVRHPDFQETSASHAKLENLRLEAHVRSALRQAPATRTIRIAISADQGRIKLEGVVDTSADRRAVADVAAAVPGVTDVANDLAVLAERHTHHREG
;
A
#
# COMPACT_ATOMS: atom_id res chain seq x y z
N MET A 1 -10.24 -2.13 -16.65
CA MET A 1 -11.30 -1.67 -15.73
C MET A 1 -10.86 -0.42 -14.96
N PRO A 2 -11.76 0.41 -14.39
CA PRO A 2 -11.33 1.60 -13.67
C PRO A 2 -10.71 1.25 -12.31
N LEU A 3 -9.40 1.46 -12.19
CA LEU A 3 -8.67 1.38 -10.92
C LEU A 3 -8.10 2.76 -10.60
N ILE A 4 -8.48 3.28 -9.44
CA ILE A 4 -7.98 4.57 -8.95
C ILE A 4 -7.34 4.33 -7.60
N ALA A 5 -6.07 4.69 -7.45
CA ALA A 5 -5.38 4.71 -6.17
C ALA A 5 -5.36 6.15 -5.65
N MET A 6 -6.07 6.42 -4.55
CA MET A 6 -6.27 7.79 -4.07
C MET A 6 -5.75 8.00 -2.65
N THR A 7 -4.86 8.98 -2.51
CA THR A 7 -4.40 9.52 -1.23
C THR A 7 -4.96 10.90 -0.94
N ARG A 8 -5.05 11.29 0.33
CA ARG A 8 -5.67 12.56 0.75
C ARG A 8 -5.14 13.07 2.08
N GLU A 9 -5.01 14.39 2.19
CA GLU A 9 -4.70 15.07 3.45
C GLU A 9 -5.94 15.18 4.35
N MET A 10 -5.75 15.29 5.67
CA MET A 10 -6.88 15.54 6.58
C MET A 10 -7.52 16.91 6.30
N GLY A 11 -8.85 16.96 6.11
CA GLY A 11 -9.58 18.20 5.79
C GLY A 11 -9.55 18.63 4.32
N SER A 12 -8.98 17.83 3.42
CA SER A 12 -8.85 18.15 1.98
C SER A 12 -10.08 17.88 1.11
N LEU A 13 -11.19 17.36 1.66
CA LEU A 13 -12.34 16.86 0.90
C LEU A 13 -12.05 15.67 -0.03
N GLY A 14 -10.89 15.01 0.10
CA GLY A 14 -10.59 13.81 -0.71
C GLY A 14 -11.55 12.63 -0.49
N LYS A 15 -12.29 12.59 0.62
CA LYS A 15 -13.36 11.60 0.81
C LYS A 15 -14.52 11.85 -0.15
N ASP A 16 -14.86 13.10 -0.35
CA ASP A 16 -16.00 13.53 -1.17
C ASP A 16 -15.67 13.37 -2.66
N VAL A 17 -14.43 13.71 -3.07
CA VAL A 17 -13.93 13.44 -4.42
C VAL A 17 -13.94 11.94 -4.74
N ALA A 18 -13.43 11.10 -3.82
CA ALA A 18 -13.48 9.65 -4.00
C ALA A 18 -14.91 9.12 -4.13
N LYS A 19 -15.83 9.63 -3.30
CA LYS A 19 -17.23 9.22 -3.35
C LYS A 19 -17.87 9.62 -4.69
N GLY A 20 -17.69 10.86 -5.14
CA GLY A 20 -18.24 11.32 -6.42
C GLY A 20 -17.70 10.51 -7.61
N ALA A 21 -16.40 10.23 -7.64
CA ALA A 21 -15.80 9.39 -8.67
C ALA A 21 -16.32 7.94 -8.65
N ALA A 22 -16.47 7.36 -7.45
CA ALA A 22 -17.02 6.02 -7.28
C ALA A 22 -18.47 5.91 -7.74
N ASP A 23 -19.32 6.86 -7.31
CA ASP A 23 -20.72 6.92 -7.69
C ASP A 23 -20.87 7.08 -9.22
N ALA A 24 -20.00 7.89 -9.86
CA ALA A 24 -20.01 8.11 -11.31
C ALA A 24 -19.49 6.91 -12.13
N LEU A 25 -18.57 6.11 -11.58
CA LEU A 25 -18.00 4.93 -12.24
C LEU A 25 -18.78 3.64 -11.92
N GLY A 26 -19.65 3.66 -10.91
CA GLY A 26 -20.35 2.47 -10.43
C GLY A 26 -19.44 1.46 -9.74
N VAL A 27 -18.36 1.92 -9.08
CA VAL A 27 -17.37 1.06 -8.40
C VAL A 27 -17.28 1.39 -6.90
N PRO A 28 -16.87 0.43 -6.04
CA PRO A 28 -16.77 0.67 -4.61
C PRO A 28 -15.55 1.52 -4.22
N VAL A 29 -15.67 2.23 -3.09
CA VAL A 29 -14.52 2.85 -2.40
C VAL A 29 -14.00 1.90 -1.32
N LEU A 30 -12.76 1.44 -1.48
CA LEU A 30 -12.13 0.48 -0.58
C LEU A 30 -11.16 1.22 0.36
N HIS A 31 -11.54 1.36 1.62
CA HIS A 31 -10.70 1.94 2.68
C HIS A 31 -10.69 1.10 3.96
N HIS A 32 -11.87 0.61 4.38
CA HIS A 32 -12.04 -0.14 5.62
C HIS A 32 -11.94 -1.64 5.43
N GLU A 33 -12.09 -2.13 4.19
CA GLU A 33 -12.02 -3.57 3.89
C GLU A 33 -10.65 -4.16 4.21
N ILE A 34 -9.58 -3.36 4.27
CA ILE A 34 -8.24 -3.83 4.66
C ILE A 34 -8.11 -4.06 6.17
N ILE A 35 -8.96 -3.46 7.01
CA ILE A 35 -8.79 -3.48 8.46
C ILE A 35 -9.03 -4.88 9.02
N GLU A 36 -10.06 -5.59 8.56
CA GLU A 36 -10.40 -6.92 9.08
C GLU A 36 -9.39 -7.98 8.65
N PRO A 37 -9.04 -8.13 7.36
CA PRO A 37 -8.01 -9.07 6.91
C PRO A 37 -6.67 -8.81 7.59
N LEU A 38 -6.31 -7.54 7.80
CA LEU A 38 -5.09 -7.17 8.50
C LEU A 38 -5.14 -7.50 10.00
N ALA A 39 -6.29 -7.27 10.65
CA ALA A 39 -6.50 -7.66 12.05
C ALA A 39 -6.34 -9.17 12.23
N ASP A 40 -6.88 -9.97 11.31
CA ASP A 40 -6.79 -11.42 11.34
C ASP A 40 -5.34 -11.89 11.09
N LYS A 41 -4.68 -11.40 10.03
CA LYS A 41 -3.28 -11.73 9.70
C LYS A 41 -2.32 -11.34 10.83
N MET A 42 -2.53 -10.18 11.47
CA MET A 42 -1.69 -9.70 12.57
C MET A 42 -2.11 -10.25 13.94
N ARG A 43 -3.25 -10.94 14.04
CA ARG A 43 -3.87 -11.37 15.31
C ARG A 43 -4.08 -10.21 16.29
N LEU A 44 -4.57 -9.08 15.77
CA LEU A 44 -4.85 -7.85 16.52
C LEU A 44 -6.35 -7.56 16.57
N ARG A 45 -6.77 -6.74 17.54
CA ARG A 45 -8.12 -6.16 17.52
C ARG A 45 -8.21 -5.12 16.40
N LYS A 46 -9.37 -5.02 15.71
CA LYS A 46 -9.63 -4.00 14.68
C LYS A 46 -9.29 -2.58 15.14
N SER A 47 -9.60 -2.25 16.40
CA SER A 47 -9.27 -0.94 16.99
C SER A 47 -7.76 -0.67 17.10
N HIS A 48 -6.93 -1.70 17.28
CA HIS A 48 -5.48 -1.55 17.28
C HIS A 48 -4.94 -1.37 15.86
N VAL A 49 -5.51 -2.06 14.87
CA VAL A 49 -5.16 -1.85 13.46
C VAL A 49 -5.52 -0.43 13.01
N ILE A 50 -6.71 0.05 13.37
CA ILE A 50 -7.13 1.44 13.10
C ILE A 50 -6.14 2.43 13.71
N LYS A 51 -5.81 2.29 15.00
CA LYS A 51 -4.85 3.18 15.67
C LYS A 51 -3.45 3.12 15.05
N LEU A 52 -3.00 1.93 14.65
CA LEU A 52 -1.70 1.74 14.00
C LEU A 52 -1.67 2.38 12.60
N LEU A 53 -2.76 2.24 11.84
CA LEU A 53 -2.94 2.90 10.55
C LEU A 53 -3.07 4.42 10.70
N GLU A 54 -3.73 4.92 11.74
CA GLU A 54 -3.88 6.35 12.02
C GLU A 54 -2.63 6.99 12.65
N GLY A 55 -1.59 6.19 12.94
CA GLY A 55 -0.32 6.61 13.54
C GLY A 55 -0.46 7.39 14.86
N GLN A 56 -1.54 7.14 15.60
CA GLN A 56 -1.79 7.75 16.91
C GLN A 56 -0.76 7.22 17.94
N PRO A 57 0.08 8.09 18.54
CA PRO A 57 0.99 7.68 19.60
C PRO A 57 0.22 7.66 20.93
N SER A 58 0.25 6.54 21.66
CA SER A 58 0.17 6.40 23.14
C SER A 58 -0.59 5.14 23.58
N PHE A 59 0.13 4.13 24.07
CA PHE A 59 0.01 3.59 25.45
C PHE A 59 0.90 2.35 25.72
N PHE A 60 1.54 1.76 24.71
CA PHE A 60 2.50 0.66 24.91
C PHE A 60 3.72 0.79 23.99
N GLU A 61 4.81 1.37 24.52
CA GLU A 61 6.17 1.28 23.96
C GLU A 61 6.80 -0.13 24.12
N ARG A 62 6.00 -1.16 24.42
CA ARG A 62 6.47 -2.56 24.56
C ARG A 62 5.99 -3.51 23.48
N LEU A 63 5.09 -3.08 22.60
CA LEU A 63 4.83 -3.79 21.36
C LEU A 63 5.44 -2.96 20.26
N THR A 64 6.67 -3.32 19.91
CA THR A 64 7.19 -3.28 18.55
C THR A 64 6.24 -4.07 17.63
N ALA A 65 4.98 -3.61 17.54
CA ALA A 65 3.99 -4.14 16.65
C ALA A 65 4.65 -4.13 15.28
N ASP A 66 4.77 -5.32 14.73
CA ASP A 66 5.70 -5.61 13.66
C ASP A 66 5.35 -4.80 12.41
N HIS A 67 5.90 -3.59 12.33
CA HIS A 67 5.62 -2.62 11.28
C HIS A 67 5.99 -3.17 9.90
N THR A 68 6.94 -4.12 9.85
CA THR A 68 7.27 -4.85 8.61
C THR A 68 6.09 -5.71 8.17
N SER A 69 5.47 -6.43 9.10
CA SER A 69 4.24 -7.19 8.84
C SER A 69 3.08 -6.30 8.38
N LEU A 70 2.90 -5.13 8.99
CA LEU A 70 1.85 -4.18 8.56
C LEU A 70 1.98 -3.83 7.07
N CYS A 71 3.19 -3.46 6.63
CA CYS A 71 3.46 -3.14 5.23
C CYS A 71 3.22 -4.33 4.31
N ILE A 72 3.78 -5.49 4.65
CA ILE A 72 3.66 -6.71 3.85
C ILE A 72 2.19 -7.08 3.66
N TYR A 73 1.41 -7.09 4.74
CA TYR A 73 0.00 -7.47 4.69
C TYR A 73 -0.88 -6.39 4.04
N THR A 74 -0.54 -5.11 4.20
CA THR A 74 -1.25 -4.02 3.51
C THR A 74 -1.00 -4.07 2.00
N ALA A 75 0.23 -4.40 1.56
CA ALA A 75 0.56 -4.57 0.16
C ALA A 75 -0.18 -5.78 -0.45
N ASP A 76 -0.11 -6.94 0.21
CA ASP A 76 -0.82 -8.17 -0.18
C ASP A 76 -2.33 -7.92 -0.33
N GLU A 77 -2.94 -7.23 0.63
CA GLU A 77 -4.36 -6.88 0.56
C GLU A 77 -4.66 -5.87 -0.55
N THR A 78 -3.83 -4.82 -0.69
CA THR A 78 -4.03 -3.78 -1.71
C THR A 78 -3.99 -4.36 -3.12
N PHE A 79 -3.01 -5.22 -3.44
CA PHE A 79 -2.95 -5.89 -4.74
C PHE A 79 -4.08 -6.90 -4.93
N SER A 80 -4.48 -7.62 -3.88
CA SER A 80 -5.61 -8.55 -3.94
C SER A 80 -6.93 -7.84 -4.25
N LEU A 81 -7.16 -6.67 -3.64
CA LEU A 81 -8.33 -5.84 -3.93
C LEU A 81 -8.27 -5.21 -5.33
N ALA A 82 -7.09 -4.76 -5.75
CA ALA A 82 -6.89 -4.18 -7.08
C ALA A 82 -7.14 -5.19 -8.22
N SER A 83 -6.90 -6.48 -7.96
CA SER A 83 -7.01 -7.54 -8.97
C SER A 83 -8.42 -8.14 -9.08
N LYS A 84 -9.42 -7.57 -8.39
CA LYS A 84 -10.82 -7.99 -8.51
C LYS A 84 -11.47 -7.40 -9.77
N ASP A 85 -12.25 -8.22 -10.48
CA ASP A 85 -12.95 -7.89 -11.74
C ASP A 85 -13.95 -6.72 -11.67
N SER A 86 -14.26 -6.18 -10.48
CA SER A 86 -15.27 -5.12 -10.31
C SER A 86 -14.74 -3.70 -10.53
N GLY A 87 -13.42 -3.49 -10.57
CA GLY A 87 -12.82 -2.16 -10.44
C GLY A 87 -13.02 -1.58 -9.03
N ALA A 88 -12.29 -0.51 -8.70
CA ALA A 88 -12.32 0.07 -7.36
C ALA A 88 -11.64 1.44 -7.27
N ILE A 89 -12.05 2.21 -6.26
CA ILE A 89 -11.25 3.33 -5.73
C ILE A 89 -10.57 2.88 -4.44
N LEU A 90 -9.27 2.64 -4.53
CA LEU A 90 -8.44 2.19 -3.42
C LEU A 90 -7.95 3.40 -2.63
N ARG A 91 -8.46 3.53 -1.41
CA ARG A 91 -8.05 4.53 -0.42
C ARG A 91 -7.33 3.83 0.73
N SER A 92 -6.12 3.37 0.46
CA SER A 92 -5.23 2.82 1.49
C SER A 92 -3.94 3.64 1.56
N TRP A 93 -3.25 3.49 2.68
CA TRP A 93 -1.99 4.17 2.95
C TRP A 93 -0.92 3.53 2.07
N GLY A 94 -0.40 4.29 1.10
CA GLY A 94 0.54 3.78 0.11
C GLY A 94 -0.05 3.05 -1.08
N ALA A 95 -1.38 2.97 -1.25
CA ALA A 95 -1.97 2.38 -2.47
C ALA A 95 -1.42 3.04 -3.74
N ALA A 96 -1.37 4.37 -3.75
CA ALA A 96 -0.86 5.13 -4.88
C ALA A 96 0.61 4.78 -5.19
N ASN A 97 1.44 4.55 -4.18
CA ASN A 97 2.84 4.16 -4.36
C ASN A 97 2.99 2.70 -4.80
N LEU A 98 2.22 1.78 -4.20
CA LEU A 98 2.22 0.37 -4.52
C LEU A 98 1.75 0.08 -5.95
N LEU A 99 0.72 0.81 -6.39
CA LEU A 99 0.09 0.59 -7.69
C LEU A 99 0.67 1.48 -8.79
N ARG A 100 1.55 2.43 -8.45
CA ARG A 100 2.25 3.30 -9.42
C ARG A 100 2.89 2.57 -10.61
N PRO A 101 3.47 1.37 -10.46
CA PRO A 101 4.05 0.62 -11.58
C PRO A 101 3.02 0.02 -12.56
N VAL A 102 1.72 0.08 -12.25
CA VAL A 102 0.63 -0.49 -13.06
C VAL A 102 -0.01 0.62 -13.89
N SER A 103 0.22 0.60 -15.20
CA SER A 103 -0.10 1.74 -16.09
C SER A 103 -1.59 2.08 -16.22
N HIS A 104 -2.49 1.13 -15.97
CA HIS A 104 -3.94 1.37 -16.02
C HIS A 104 -4.53 1.83 -14.69
N VAL A 105 -3.69 2.00 -13.64
CA VAL A 105 -4.11 2.57 -12.36
C VAL A 105 -3.85 4.06 -12.38
N VAL A 106 -4.88 4.87 -12.14
CA VAL A 106 -4.73 6.33 -11.98
C VAL A 106 -4.40 6.64 -10.53
N CYS A 107 -3.21 7.20 -10.28
CA CYS A 107 -2.75 7.61 -8.96
C CYS A 107 -3.08 9.08 -8.69
N VAL A 108 -3.92 9.34 -7.68
CA VAL A 108 -4.47 10.66 -7.37
C VAL A 108 -4.13 11.07 -5.95
N ARG A 109 -3.71 12.32 -5.75
CA ARG A 109 -3.61 12.97 -4.45
C ARG A 109 -4.59 14.13 -4.36
N VAL A 110 -5.35 14.20 -3.27
CA VAL A 110 -6.21 15.35 -2.95
C VAL A 110 -5.64 16.14 -1.77
N CYS A 111 -5.41 17.43 -1.96
CA CYS A 111 -4.81 18.32 -0.98
C CYS A 111 -5.59 19.63 -0.82
N ALA A 112 -5.24 20.41 0.19
CA ALA A 112 -5.66 21.81 0.36
C ALA A 112 -4.68 22.53 1.31
N PRO A 113 -4.58 23.87 1.26
CA PRO A 113 -3.76 24.61 2.22
C PRO A 113 -4.18 24.30 3.66
N LYS A 114 -3.17 24.11 4.52
CA LYS A 114 -3.39 23.75 5.92
C LYS A 114 -4.39 24.67 6.66
N PRO A 115 -4.37 26.01 6.49
CA PRO A 115 -5.37 26.89 7.14
C PRO A 115 -6.82 26.52 6.78
N LEU A 116 -7.11 26.30 5.50
CA LEU A 116 -8.42 25.90 5.02
C LEU A 116 -8.82 24.49 5.53
N ARG A 117 -7.84 23.58 5.62
CA ARG A 117 -8.07 22.24 6.18
C ARG A 117 -8.46 22.31 7.67
N ILE A 118 -7.82 23.19 8.44
CA ILE A 118 -8.15 23.43 9.85
C ILE A 118 -9.57 23.99 9.98
N GLU A 119 -9.93 25.00 9.20
CA GLU A 119 -11.27 25.60 9.20
C GLU A 119 -12.36 24.54 8.90
N ARG A 120 -12.17 23.74 7.85
CA ARG A 120 -13.07 22.63 7.49
C ARG A 120 -13.20 21.61 8.62
N MET A 121 -12.11 21.31 9.31
CA MET A 121 -12.10 20.36 10.42
C MET A 121 -12.76 20.94 11.68
N GLN A 122 -12.62 22.23 11.97
CA GLN A 122 -13.35 22.91 13.06
C GLN A 122 -14.86 22.81 12.83
N ALA A 123 -15.33 23.10 11.62
CA ALA A 123 -16.74 22.96 11.25
C ALA A 123 -17.23 21.51 11.40
N ARG A 124 -16.44 20.53 10.95
CA ARG A 124 -16.76 19.11 11.04
C ARG A 124 -16.80 18.58 12.47
N MET A 125 -15.84 19.00 13.30
CA MET A 125 -15.72 18.59 14.71
C MET A 125 -16.63 19.41 15.64
N LYS A 126 -17.29 20.46 15.11
CA LYS A 126 -18.14 21.38 15.86
C LYS A 126 -17.40 22.00 17.06
N THR A 127 -16.16 22.43 16.83
CA THR A 127 -15.29 23.02 17.85
C THR A 127 -14.68 24.32 17.36
N SER A 128 -14.52 25.28 18.27
CA SER A 128 -13.78 26.53 18.04
C SER A 128 -12.30 26.43 18.46
N ASP A 129 -11.87 25.32 19.06
CA ASP A 129 -10.48 25.13 19.48
C ASP A 129 -9.58 24.83 18.27
N GLU A 130 -8.99 25.88 17.71
CA GLU A 130 -8.06 25.78 16.58
C GLU A 130 -6.81 24.96 16.93
N SER A 131 -6.29 25.06 18.16
CA SER A 131 -5.06 24.39 18.58
C SER A 131 -5.25 22.87 18.68
N LEU A 132 -6.42 22.42 19.12
CA LEU A 132 -6.81 21.02 19.09
C LEU A 132 -6.92 20.52 17.64
N VAL A 133 -7.64 21.24 16.79
CA VAL A 133 -7.86 20.81 15.39
C VAL A 133 -6.55 20.81 14.59
N ARG A 134 -5.69 21.81 14.79
CA ARG A 134 -4.37 21.88 14.17
C ARG A 134 -3.52 20.67 14.53
N ARG A 135 -3.45 20.31 15.82
CA ARG A 135 -2.73 19.10 16.28
C ARG A 135 -3.28 17.84 15.67
N GLU A 136 -4.60 17.71 15.54
CA GLU A 136 -5.23 16.55 14.92
C GLU A 136 -4.86 16.43 13.43
N VAL A 137 -4.93 17.55 12.68
CA VAL A 137 -4.54 17.59 11.27
C VAL A 137 -3.06 17.25 11.09
N GLU A 138 -2.19 17.84 11.92
CA GLU A 138 -0.74 17.63 11.84
C GLU A 138 -0.35 16.20 12.23
N SER A 139 -0.91 15.67 13.32
CA SER A 139 -0.66 14.29 13.74
C SER A 139 -1.14 13.29 12.70
N ASN A 140 -2.27 13.53 12.03
CA ASN A 140 -2.76 12.63 10.98
C ASN A 140 -1.89 12.68 9.72
N ASP A 141 -1.51 13.87 9.28
CA ASP A 141 -0.65 14.03 8.11
C ASP A 141 0.76 13.45 8.39
N GLU A 142 1.33 13.70 9.58
CA GLU A 142 2.64 13.17 9.99
C GLU A 142 2.62 11.65 10.13
N ALA A 143 1.57 11.08 10.73
CA ALA A 143 1.37 9.63 10.77
C ALA A 143 1.45 9.00 9.37
N HIS A 144 0.80 9.63 8.39
CA HIS A 144 0.74 9.12 7.03
C HIS A 144 2.04 9.34 6.27
N ALA A 145 2.69 10.48 6.47
CA ALA A 145 4.05 10.71 6.02
C ALA A 145 5.01 9.64 6.53
N ALA A 146 4.95 9.35 7.84
CA ALA A 146 5.84 8.40 8.50
C ALA A 146 5.61 6.97 7.98
N ILE A 147 4.35 6.55 7.82
CA ILE A 147 3.99 5.24 7.25
C ILE A 147 4.51 5.14 5.81
N VAL A 148 4.22 6.11 4.94
CA VAL A 148 4.65 6.06 3.53
C VAL A 148 6.16 6.07 3.39
N ARG A 149 6.85 6.97 4.11
CA ARG A 149 8.32 7.07 4.08
C ARG A 149 8.98 5.81 4.62
N ARG A 150 8.51 5.30 5.76
CA ARG A 150 9.10 4.12 6.40
C ARG A 150 8.91 2.86 5.56
N HIS A 151 7.80 2.74 4.85
CA HIS A 151 7.41 1.51 4.18
C HIS A 151 7.77 1.47 2.70
N PHE A 152 7.67 2.60 2.01
CA PHE A 152 7.94 2.69 0.58
C PHE A 152 9.22 3.47 0.27
N GLY A 153 9.82 4.14 1.25
CA GLY A 153 10.98 5.01 1.01
C GLY A 153 10.61 6.26 0.20
N VAL A 154 9.31 6.56 0.06
CA VAL A 154 8.79 7.65 -0.77
C VAL A 154 8.34 8.81 0.11
N ASP A 155 8.53 10.03 -0.37
CA ASP A 155 7.84 11.18 0.19
C ASP A 155 6.44 11.28 -0.43
N TRP A 156 5.39 11.18 0.40
CA TRP A 156 4.04 11.41 -0.07
C TRP A 156 3.88 12.84 -0.64
N TRP A 157 4.63 13.83 -0.15
CA TRP A 157 4.48 15.20 -0.66
C TRP A 157 4.97 15.39 -2.09
N ASP A 158 5.78 14.46 -2.59
CA ASP A 158 6.31 14.48 -3.95
C ASP A 158 5.18 14.32 -4.98
N ALA A 159 4.98 15.36 -5.79
CA ALA A 159 3.97 15.38 -6.82
C ALA A 159 4.27 14.40 -7.97
N GLU A 160 5.53 14.03 -8.20
CA GLU A 160 5.95 13.11 -9.27
C GLU A 160 5.45 11.67 -9.04
N GLN A 161 5.00 11.37 -7.81
CA GLN A 161 4.44 10.08 -7.42
C GLN A 161 2.97 9.91 -7.85
N TYR A 162 2.33 10.96 -8.39
CA TYR A 162 0.92 10.97 -8.77
C TYR A 162 0.75 11.39 -10.23
N ASP A 163 -0.27 10.84 -10.87
CA ASP A 163 -0.73 11.34 -12.18
C ASP A 163 -1.52 12.64 -12.00
N LEU A 164 -2.17 12.80 -10.84
CA LEU A 164 -2.97 13.96 -10.49
C LEU A 164 -2.76 14.42 -9.05
N VAL A 165 -2.52 15.72 -8.87
CA VAL A 165 -2.59 16.40 -7.57
C VAL A 165 -3.68 17.47 -7.63
N LEU A 166 -4.78 17.24 -6.90
CA LEU A 166 -5.98 18.07 -6.93
C LEU A 166 -6.09 18.91 -5.65
N ASN A 167 -5.96 20.24 -5.79
CA ASN A 167 -6.07 21.18 -4.67
C ASN A 167 -7.49 21.73 -4.56
N THR A 168 -8.22 21.33 -3.52
CA THR A 168 -9.63 21.69 -3.31
C THR A 168 -9.82 23.07 -2.66
N GLU A 169 -8.78 23.91 -2.62
CA GLU A 169 -8.91 25.32 -2.23
C GLU A 169 -9.82 26.10 -3.18
N ARG A 170 -9.58 25.91 -4.49
CA ARG A 170 -10.28 26.63 -5.56
C ARG A 170 -10.99 25.70 -6.54
N VAL A 171 -10.52 24.47 -6.67
CA VAL A 171 -11.13 23.46 -7.53
C VAL A 171 -12.26 22.79 -6.76
N SER A 172 -13.48 22.81 -7.31
CA SER A 172 -14.64 22.19 -6.68
C SER A 172 -14.50 20.66 -6.65
N ILE A 173 -15.31 20.01 -5.82
CA ILE A 173 -15.37 18.54 -5.79
C ILE A 173 -15.77 18.00 -7.17
N ASP A 174 -16.77 18.61 -7.81
CA ASP A 174 -17.29 18.18 -9.12
C ASP A 174 -16.20 18.26 -10.21
N GLU A 175 -15.45 19.38 -10.26
CA GLU A 175 -14.34 19.53 -11.22
C GLU A 175 -13.19 18.53 -10.94
N CYS A 176 -12.93 18.23 -9.66
CA CYS A 176 -11.98 17.17 -9.30
C CYS A 176 -12.46 15.80 -9.79
N VAL A 177 -13.74 15.49 -9.60
CA VAL A 177 -14.35 14.23 -10.07
C VAL A 177 -14.25 14.14 -11.59
N ASP A 178 -14.66 15.18 -12.32
CA ASP A 178 -14.60 15.21 -13.78
C ASP A 178 -13.16 15.06 -14.31
N THR A 179 -12.19 15.71 -13.66
CA THR A 179 -10.77 15.57 -14.00
C THR A 179 -10.28 14.13 -13.82
N VAL A 180 -10.66 13.46 -12.73
CA VAL A 180 -10.31 12.05 -12.48
C VAL A 180 -10.97 11.14 -13.51
N LEU A 181 -12.28 11.33 -13.77
CA LEU A 181 -13.03 10.54 -14.76
C LEU A 181 -12.43 10.67 -16.16
N ARG A 182 -11.98 11.86 -16.54
CA ARG A 182 -11.29 12.09 -17.83
C ARG A 182 -10.00 11.28 -17.95
N HIS A 183 -9.19 11.20 -16.89
CA HIS A 183 -7.94 10.42 -16.92
C HIS A 183 -8.22 8.93 -16.97
N VAL A 184 -9.17 8.45 -16.16
CA VAL A 184 -9.58 7.04 -16.14
C VAL A 184 -10.11 6.57 -17.50
N ARG A 185 -10.72 7.47 -18.28
CA ARG A 185 -11.22 7.19 -19.64
C ARG A 185 -10.17 7.37 -20.73
N HIS A 186 -8.99 7.91 -20.42
CA HIS A 186 -7.94 8.13 -21.42
C HIS A 186 -7.35 6.78 -21.88
N PRO A 187 -6.98 6.63 -23.17
CA PRO A 187 -6.37 5.40 -23.70
C PRO A 187 -5.15 4.91 -22.90
N ASP A 188 -4.30 5.82 -22.44
CA ASP A 188 -3.08 5.47 -21.70
C ASP A 188 -3.35 4.79 -20.34
N PHE A 189 -4.53 5.01 -19.76
CA PHE A 189 -4.97 4.39 -18.52
C PHE A 189 -5.95 3.24 -18.73
N GLN A 190 -6.18 2.82 -19.98
CA GLN A 190 -6.94 1.59 -20.23
C GLN A 190 -6.09 0.36 -19.94
N GLU A 191 -6.75 -0.64 -19.39
CA GLU A 191 -6.13 -1.92 -19.09
C GLU A 191 -5.72 -2.64 -20.38
N THR A 192 -4.44 -3.01 -20.43
CA THR A 192 -3.85 -3.87 -21.45
C THR A 192 -3.43 -5.20 -20.85
N SER A 193 -3.28 -6.24 -21.67
CA SER A 193 -2.76 -7.54 -21.23
C SER A 193 -1.43 -7.43 -20.48
N ALA A 194 -0.54 -6.53 -20.93
CA ALA A 194 0.75 -6.28 -20.27
C ALA A 194 0.58 -5.65 -18.89
N SER A 195 -0.29 -4.65 -18.77
CA SER A 195 -0.54 -3.97 -17.50
C SER A 195 -1.31 -4.86 -16.50
N HIS A 196 -2.22 -5.71 -16.98
CA HIS A 196 -2.89 -6.72 -16.17
C HIS A 196 -1.90 -7.77 -15.66
N ALA A 197 -1.05 -8.30 -16.53
CA ALA A 197 0.02 -9.22 -16.13
C ALA A 197 0.97 -8.58 -15.10
N LYS A 198 1.28 -7.29 -15.24
CA LYS A 198 2.09 -6.56 -14.24
C LYS A 198 1.41 -6.51 -12.88
N LEU A 199 0.10 -6.25 -12.83
CA LEU A 199 -0.68 -6.27 -11.59
C LEU A 199 -0.70 -7.66 -10.95
N GLU A 200 -0.95 -8.71 -11.74
CA GLU A 200 -0.96 -10.10 -11.25
C GLU A 200 0.40 -10.55 -10.71
N ASN A 201 1.50 -10.17 -11.38
CA ASN A 201 2.85 -10.45 -10.89
C ASN A 201 3.10 -9.76 -9.55
N LEU A 202 2.76 -8.47 -9.41
CA LEU A 202 2.90 -7.73 -8.16
C LEU A 202 2.04 -8.33 -7.03
N ARG A 203 0.81 -8.76 -7.36
CA ARG A 203 -0.07 -9.48 -6.42
C ARG A 203 0.59 -10.76 -5.93
N LEU A 204 1.12 -11.58 -6.84
CA LEU A 204 1.76 -12.84 -6.48
C LEU A 204 3.03 -12.63 -5.63
N GLU A 205 3.86 -11.63 -5.97
CA GLU A 205 5.03 -11.24 -5.17
C GLU A 205 4.64 -10.86 -3.73
N ALA A 206 3.59 -10.03 -3.58
CA ALA A 206 3.10 -9.61 -2.29
C ALA A 206 2.52 -10.79 -1.48
N HIS A 207 1.83 -11.71 -2.17
CA HIS A 207 1.26 -12.90 -1.54
C HIS A 207 2.34 -13.87 -1.05
N VAL A 208 3.40 -14.11 -1.83
CA VAL A 208 4.57 -14.89 -1.40
C VAL A 208 5.27 -14.21 -0.21
N ARG A 209 5.45 -12.89 -0.26
CA ARG A 209 6.05 -12.13 0.86
C ARG A 209 5.20 -12.24 2.13
N SER A 210 3.88 -12.21 2.00
CA SER A 210 2.91 -12.40 3.08
C SER A 210 3.03 -13.81 3.69
N ALA A 211 3.06 -14.86 2.86
CA ALA A 211 3.22 -16.25 3.31
C ALA A 211 4.55 -16.46 4.05
N LEU A 212 5.66 -15.94 3.50
CA LEU A 212 6.98 -16.00 4.14
C LEU A 212 6.99 -15.31 5.50
N ARG A 213 6.26 -14.21 5.66
CA ARG A 213 6.16 -13.50 6.94
C ARG A 213 5.34 -14.28 7.98
N GLN A 214 4.32 -15.01 7.55
CA GLN A 214 3.46 -15.82 8.43
C GLN A 214 4.14 -17.10 8.90
N ALA A 215 4.97 -17.74 8.07
CA ALA A 215 5.63 -18.99 8.40
C ALA A 215 6.77 -18.78 9.43
N PRO A 216 6.77 -19.48 10.59
CA PRO A 216 7.77 -19.28 11.65
C PRO A 216 9.22 -19.45 11.20
N ALA A 217 9.48 -20.37 10.27
CA ALA A 217 10.81 -20.67 9.75
C ALA A 217 11.38 -19.56 8.86
N THR A 218 10.52 -18.76 8.20
CA THR A 218 10.94 -17.76 7.21
C THR A 218 10.64 -16.32 7.63
N ARG A 219 9.92 -16.13 8.74
CA ARG A 219 9.36 -14.83 9.13
C ARG A 219 10.39 -13.70 9.18
N THR A 220 11.63 -13.95 9.59
CA THR A 220 12.68 -12.94 9.73
C THR A 220 13.52 -12.76 8.47
N ILE A 221 13.39 -13.64 7.49
CA ILE A 221 14.21 -13.66 6.27
C ILE A 221 13.81 -12.49 5.37
N ARG A 222 14.81 -11.76 4.87
CA ARG A 222 14.62 -10.64 3.94
C ARG A 222 15.30 -10.97 2.62
N ILE A 223 14.48 -11.12 1.60
CA ILE A 223 14.92 -11.48 0.24
C ILE A 223 14.16 -10.66 -0.80
N ALA A 224 14.78 -10.55 -1.97
CA ALA A 224 14.11 -10.10 -3.18
C ALA A 224 13.24 -11.24 -3.72
N ILE A 225 12.05 -10.87 -4.18
CA ILE A 225 11.06 -11.77 -4.77
C ILE A 225 10.60 -11.06 -6.03
N SER A 226 10.66 -11.75 -7.16
CA SER A 226 10.01 -11.30 -8.39
C SER A 226 9.09 -12.39 -8.93
N ALA A 227 7.98 -12.00 -9.53
CA ALA A 227 7.05 -12.92 -10.16
C ALA A 227 6.95 -12.64 -11.66
N ASP A 228 6.83 -13.72 -12.42
CA ASP A 228 6.48 -13.67 -13.83
C ASP A 228 5.56 -14.83 -14.19
N GLN A 229 4.28 -14.55 -14.39
CA GLN A 229 3.28 -15.52 -14.84
C GLN A 229 3.30 -16.84 -14.02
N GLY A 230 3.29 -16.71 -12.70
CA GLY A 230 3.29 -17.85 -11.76
C GLY A 230 4.68 -18.41 -11.43
N ARG A 231 5.72 -18.05 -12.18
CA ARG A 231 7.11 -18.34 -11.82
C ARG A 231 7.60 -17.34 -10.78
N ILE A 232 8.12 -17.82 -9.66
CA ILE A 232 8.73 -17.00 -8.62
C ILE A 232 10.25 -17.12 -8.70
N LYS A 233 10.93 -15.98 -8.69
CA LYS A 233 12.39 -15.92 -8.50
C LYS A 233 12.70 -15.39 -7.11
N LEU A 234 13.52 -16.14 -6.36
CA LEU A 234 13.96 -15.81 -5.01
C LEU A 234 15.44 -15.45 -5.04
N GLU A 235 15.78 -14.22 -4.65
CA GLU A 235 17.15 -13.69 -4.72
C GLU A 235 17.57 -13.08 -3.38
N GLY A 236 18.84 -13.26 -3.03
CA GLY A 236 19.40 -12.75 -1.79
C GLY A 236 20.29 -13.75 -1.08
N VAL A 237 20.48 -13.54 0.22
CA VAL A 237 21.38 -14.33 1.06
C VAL A 237 20.62 -14.83 2.28
N VAL A 238 20.83 -16.08 2.64
CA VAL A 238 20.27 -16.73 3.83
C VAL A 238 21.38 -17.36 4.67
N ASP A 239 21.11 -17.59 5.95
CA ASP A 239 22.13 -18.08 6.89
C ASP A 239 22.47 -19.56 6.64
N THR A 240 21.45 -20.38 6.40
CA THR A 240 21.61 -21.84 6.28
C THR A 240 20.95 -22.44 5.04
N SER A 241 21.40 -23.62 4.63
CA SER A 241 20.72 -24.41 3.59
C SER A 241 19.33 -24.89 4.02
N ALA A 242 19.02 -24.89 5.32
CA ALA A 242 17.67 -25.14 5.82
C ALA A 242 16.76 -23.94 5.53
N ASP A 243 17.23 -22.71 5.77
CA ASP A 243 16.49 -21.48 5.43
C ASP A 243 16.23 -21.40 3.93
N ARG A 244 17.25 -21.69 3.11
CA ARG A 244 17.14 -21.71 1.64
C ARG A 244 16.01 -22.64 1.17
N ARG A 245 15.90 -23.83 1.78
CA ARG A 245 14.82 -24.79 1.46
C ARG A 245 13.48 -24.32 1.99
N ALA A 246 13.41 -23.87 3.25
CA ALA A 246 12.17 -23.41 3.87
C ALA A 246 11.52 -22.25 3.09
N VAL A 247 12.32 -21.29 2.59
CA VAL A 247 11.80 -20.21 1.75
C VAL A 247 11.19 -20.75 0.46
N ALA A 248 11.88 -21.67 -0.24
CA ALA A 248 11.37 -22.25 -1.47
C ALA A 248 10.10 -23.06 -1.25
N ASP A 249 10.05 -23.86 -0.18
CA ASP A 249 8.88 -24.67 0.18
C ASP A 249 7.67 -23.78 0.48
N VAL A 250 7.86 -22.71 1.26
CA VAL A 250 6.79 -21.75 1.56
C VAL A 250 6.33 -21.04 0.29
N ALA A 251 7.26 -20.58 -0.57
CA ALA A 251 6.91 -19.91 -1.82
C ALA A 251 6.14 -20.84 -2.78
N ALA A 252 6.56 -22.10 -2.93
CA ALA A 252 5.92 -23.08 -3.79
C ALA A 252 4.50 -23.46 -3.33
N ALA A 253 4.22 -23.34 -2.03
CA ALA A 253 2.90 -23.63 -1.47
C ALA A 253 1.86 -22.52 -1.70
N VAL A 254 2.28 -21.36 -2.23
CA VAL A 254 1.40 -20.20 -2.43
C VAL A 254 0.51 -20.41 -3.66
N PRO A 255 -0.83 -20.27 -3.54
CA PRO A 255 -1.73 -20.40 -4.68
C PRO A 255 -1.35 -19.45 -5.83
N GLY A 256 -1.27 -19.99 -7.04
CA GLY A 256 -0.85 -19.26 -8.24
C GLY A 256 0.65 -19.38 -8.57
N VAL A 257 1.47 -19.91 -7.65
CA VAL A 257 2.86 -20.27 -7.95
C VAL A 257 2.90 -21.60 -8.69
N THR A 258 3.58 -21.61 -9.84
CA THR A 258 3.73 -22.79 -10.72
C THR A 258 5.16 -23.31 -10.76
N ASP A 259 6.14 -22.43 -10.52
CA ASP A 259 7.56 -22.78 -10.49
C ASP A 259 8.34 -21.83 -9.56
N VAL A 260 9.43 -22.31 -8.95
CA VAL A 260 10.28 -21.52 -8.05
C VAL A 260 11.75 -21.63 -8.48
N ALA A 261 12.30 -20.52 -8.99
CA ALA A 261 13.74 -20.34 -9.21
C ALA A 261 14.41 -19.85 -7.91
N ASN A 262 15.11 -20.75 -7.23
CA ASN A 262 15.76 -20.49 -5.94
C ASN A 262 17.24 -20.12 -6.11
N ASP A 263 17.49 -18.83 -6.36
CA ASP A 263 18.81 -18.23 -6.57
C ASP A 263 19.42 -17.68 -5.26
N LEU A 264 18.94 -18.16 -4.10
CA LEU A 264 19.45 -17.76 -2.80
C LEU A 264 20.85 -18.34 -2.53
N ALA A 265 21.77 -17.49 -2.08
CA ALA A 265 23.08 -17.91 -1.61
C ALA A 265 23.07 -18.20 -0.10
N VAL A 266 23.87 -19.18 0.35
CA VAL A 266 24.03 -19.50 1.77
C VAL A 266 25.32 -18.88 2.31
N LEU A 267 25.24 -18.15 3.43
CA LEU A 267 26.39 -17.44 4.04
C LEU A 267 27.59 -18.35 4.32
N ALA A 268 27.35 -19.60 4.73
CA ALA A 268 28.42 -20.57 5.01
C ALA A 268 29.26 -20.95 3.77
N GLU A 269 28.72 -20.82 2.55
CA GLU A 269 29.41 -21.18 1.29
C GLU A 269 30.35 -20.08 0.79
N ARG A 270 30.33 -18.87 1.37
CA ARG A 270 31.25 -17.77 1.02
C ARG A 270 32.63 -17.88 1.67
N HIS A 271 32.77 -18.64 2.75
CA HIS A 271 34.04 -18.75 3.49
C HIS A 271 35.00 -19.82 2.95
N THR A 272 34.57 -20.66 2.01
CA THR A 272 35.41 -21.73 1.43
C THR A 272 36.16 -21.31 0.16
N HIS A 273 35.99 -20.09 -0.35
CA HIS A 273 36.67 -19.60 -1.58
C HIS A 273 37.73 -18.50 -1.36
N HIS A 274 38.25 -18.35 -0.13
CA HIS A 274 39.34 -17.40 0.15
C HIS A 274 40.48 -18.00 1.00
N ARG A 275 40.91 -19.21 0.64
CA ARG A 275 42.22 -19.77 0.99
C ARG A 275 42.71 -20.68 -0.12
N GLU A 276 43.27 -20.09 -1.17
CA GLU A 276 44.33 -20.67 -1.99
C GLU A 276 44.90 -19.56 -2.87
N GLY A 277 46.16 -19.21 -2.62
CA GLY A 277 46.89 -18.06 -3.16
C GLY A 277 47.97 -17.62 -2.18
#